data_AF-A0A3B0QPK7-F1
#
_entry.id   AF-A0A3B0QPK7-F1
#
_cell.length_a   1.000
_cell.length_b   1.000
_cell.length_c   1.000
_cell.angle_alpha   90.00
_cell.angle_beta   90.00
_cell.angle_gamma   90.00
#
_symmetry.space_group_name_H-M   'P 1'
#
loop_
_entity.id
_entity.type
_entity.pdbx_description
1 polymer ?
#
loop_
_entity_poly.entity_id
_entity_poly.type
_entity_poly.pdbx_seq_one_letter_code
_entity_poly.pdbx_strand_id
1 'polypeptide(L)'
;MDFKKLKTHLDRLYATFDESYLDSDPLVFVHNYKERLDREIVGLLASSLAYGRVDTIKKSISKILTLMGHSPAEHSPAEHSPAEHSPAEHSPAEHSPAEHSPAEHSPVGPSPSEFVMALDPKKEKKRFADFKHRFNDGRDVLCLLYIMRQMIEQSGSIGEFFMAGYSPEDANIKNALTSFTERALRLDSAGLYGTKKIPEKAYLRFFFPSPASGSACKRLNLYLRWMVRHGDNLDLGLWKGVAPSKLVIPLDTHIARISRFIGLTSKKSPGWTMAEEITESLKKLDPEDPVKYDFAICRLGILEECTTRRDPVKCKRCRIEGICITK
;
A
#
# COMPACT_ATOMS: atom_id res chain seq x y z
N MET A 1 21.46 11.59 -18.73
CA MET A 1 21.19 11.45 -17.28
C MET A 1 22.35 10.71 -16.66
N ASP A 2 22.97 11.23 -15.60
CA ASP A 2 24.02 10.52 -14.88
C ASP A 2 23.36 9.53 -13.90
N PHE A 3 23.28 8.25 -14.31
CA PHE A 3 22.67 7.20 -13.51
C PHE A 3 23.42 6.92 -12.20
N LYS A 4 24.75 7.14 -12.16
CA LYS A 4 25.54 6.95 -10.95
C LYS A 4 25.18 7.99 -9.90
N LYS A 5 25.12 9.26 -10.33
CA LYS A 5 24.69 10.37 -9.45
C LYS A 5 23.26 10.16 -8.96
N LEU A 6 22.33 9.75 -9.85
CA LEU A 6 20.96 9.45 -9.49
C LEU A 6 20.87 8.32 -8.44
N LYS A 7 21.59 7.21 -8.66
CA LYS A 7 21.64 6.09 -7.72
C LYS A 7 22.09 6.55 -6.33
N THR A 8 23.21 7.29 -6.23
CA THR A 8 23.73 7.77 -4.95
C THR A 8 22.71 8.62 -4.19
N HIS A 9 21.96 9.50 -4.88
CA HIS A 9 20.94 10.31 -4.23
C HIS A 9 19.76 9.45 -3.75
N LEU A 10 19.25 8.55 -4.59
CA LEU A 10 18.11 7.71 -4.22
C LEU A 10 18.46 6.69 -3.13
N ASP A 11 19.66 6.09 -3.16
CA ASP A 11 20.16 5.23 -2.08
C ASP A 11 20.24 5.98 -0.75
N ARG A 12 20.76 7.22 -0.76
CA ARG A 12 20.86 8.04 0.45
C ARG A 12 19.49 8.40 1.00
N LEU A 13 18.51 8.68 0.15
CA LEU A 13 17.13 8.88 0.57
C LEU A 13 16.58 7.58 1.17
N TYR A 14 16.76 6.46 0.47
CA TYR A 14 16.32 5.14 0.91
C TYR A 14 16.89 4.75 2.28
N ALA A 15 18.16 5.04 2.54
CA ALA A 15 18.81 4.76 3.82
C ALA A 15 18.31 5.61 5.00
N THR A 16 17.51 6.66 4.75
CA THR A 16 16.87 7.44 5.83
C THR A 16 15.52 6.87 6.27
N PHE A 17 15.04 5.80 5.65
CA PHE A 17 13.79 5.16 6.03
C PHE A 17 14.03 4.03 7.03
N ASP A 18 13.21 4.01 8.08
CA ASP A 18 13.17 2.98 9.11
C ASP A 18 11.72 2.63 9.47
N GLU A 19 11.52 1.79 10.47
CA GLU A 19 10.19 1.31 10.88
C GLU A 19 9.25 2.42 11.39
N SER A 20 9.77 3.58 11.82
CA SER A 20 8.93 4.72 12.28
C SER A 20 8.01 5.25 11.19
N TYR A 21 8.29 4.94 9.92
CA TYR A 21 7.47 5.34 8.78
C TYR A 21 6.17 4.55 8.67
N LEU A 22 6.10 3.35 9.24
CA LEU A 22 4.90 2.52 9.25
C LEU A 22 3.72 3.26 9.88
N ASP A 23 3.94 4.08 10.91
CA ASP A 23 2.88 4.85 11.58
C ASP A 23 2.08 5.74 10.62
N SER A 24 2.72 6.20 9.54
CA SER A 24 2.10 7.04 8.52
C SER A 24 1.58 6.27 7.30
N ASP A 25 1.82 4.96 7.22
CA ASP A 25 1.46 4.10 6.09
C ASP A 25 0.35 3.10 6.47
N PRO A 26 -0.65 2.84 5.60
CA PRO A 26 -1.64 1.78 5.81
C PRO A 26 -1.04 0.38 6.09
N LEU A 27 0.21 0.13 5.71
CA LEU A 27 0.93 -1.12 5.96
C LEU A 27 1.04 -1.46 7.46
N VAL A 28 0.98 -0.47 8.37
CA VAL A 28 0.98 -0.71 9.83
C VAL A 28 -0.12 -1.67 10.25
N PHE A 29 -1.31 -1.59 9.63
CA PHE A 29 -2.40 -2.51 9.96
C PHE A 29 -2.05 -3.95 9.62
N VAL A 30 -1.23 -4.19 8.61
CA VAL A 30 -0.86 -5.55 8.18
C VAL A 30 0.18 -6.14 9.13
N HIS A 31 1.10 -5.31 9.65
CA HIS A 31 2.10 -5.72 10.63
C HIS A 31 1.50 -6.16 11.98
N ASN A 32 0.29 -5.70 12.30
CA ASN A 32 -0.42 -6.10 13.52
C ASN A 32 -0.83 -7.59 13.55
N TYR A 33 -0.67 -8.32 12.46
CA TYR A 33 -1.03 -9.73 12.35
C TYR A 33 0.22 -10.60 12.26
N LYS A 34 0.20 -11.79 12.86
CA LYS A 34 1.26 -12.80 12.73
C LYS A 34 0.92 -13.82 11.64
N GLU A 35 -0.36 -14.18 11.52
CA GLU A 35 -0.83 -15.19 10.57
C GLU A 35 -0.75 -14.73 9.10
N ARG A 36 -0.31 -15.64 8.23
CA ARG A 36 -0.10 -15.34 6.80
C ARG A 36 -1.38 -14.91 6.10
N LEU A 37 -2.49 -15.63 6.30
CA LEU A 37 -3.76 -15.33 5.62
C LEU A 37 -4.34 -13.99 6.08
N ASP A 38 -4.21 -13.64 7.36
CA ASP A 38 -4.62 -12.34 7.87
C ASP A 38 -3.84 -11.21 7.18
N ARG A 39 -2.51 -11.38 7.06
CA ARG A 39 -1.66 -10.40 6.36
C ARG A 39 -2.04 -10.24 4.89
N GLU A 40 -2.33 -11.32 4.17
CA GLU A 40 -2.79 -11.24 2.78
C GLU A 40 -4.13 -10.51 2.66
N ILE A 41 -5.10 -10.84 3.52
CA ILE A 41 -6.44 -10.22 3.54
C ILE A 41 -6.35 -8.73 3.86
N VAL A 42 -5.68 -8.38 4.97
CA VAL A 42 -5.57 -7.00 5.44
C VAL A 42 -4.70 -6.18 4.48
N GLY A 43 -3.66 -6.77 3.90
CA GLY A 43 -2.84 -6.13 2.87
C GLY A 43 -3.64 -5.78 1.61
N LEU A 44 -4.47 -6.70 1.10
CA LEU A 44 -5.29 -6.42 -0.07
C LEU A 44 -6.41 -5.42 0.25
N LEU A 45 -6.98 -5.48 1.45
CA LEU A 45 -7.95 -4.50 1.94
C LEU A 45 -7.34 -3.09 2.04
N ALA A 46 -6.22 -2.95 2.74
CA ALA A 46 -5.56 -1.68 2.99
C ALA A 46 -5.10 -1.01 1.70
N SER A 47 -4.47 -1.77 0.81
CA SER A 47 -4.05 -1.27 -0.51
C SER A 47 -5.25 -0.87 -1.38
N SER A 48 -6.35 -1.63 -1.34
CA SER A 48 -7.59 -1.32 -2.08
C SER A 48 -8.19 0.03 -1.68
N LEU A 49 -8.03 0.43 -0.42
CA LEU A 49 -8.50 1.70 0.14
C LEU A 49 -7.48 2.84 0.07
N ALA A 50 -6.25 2.58 -0.41
CA ALA A 50 -5.12 3.51 -0.39
C ALA A 50 -5.23 4.66 -1.43
N TYR A 51 -6.30 5.42 -1.34
CA TYR A 51 -6.60 6.60 -2.14
C TYR A 51 -7.34 7.67 -1.30
N GLY A 52 -6.84 8.90 -1.34
CA GLY A 52 -7.28 9.99 -0.46
C GLY A 52 -6.22 10.36 0.57
N ARG A 53 -6.63 11.01 1.67
CA ARG A 53 -5.74 11.41 2.77
C ARG A 53 -5.45 10.20 3.66
N VAL A 54 -4.21 10.05 4.10
CA VAL A 54 -3.75 8.94 4.97
C VAL A 54 -4.67 8.76 6.17
N ASP A 55 -5.02 9.81 6.91
CA ASP A 55 -5.87 9.68 8.10
C ASP A 55 -7.26 9.12 7.78
N THR A 56 -7.82 9.51 6.63
CA THR A 56 -9.11 8.97 6.18
C THR A 56 -8.98 7.50 5.80
N ILE A 57 -7.87 7.12 5.16
CA ILE A 57 -7.59 5.72 4.79
C ILE A 57 -7.46 4.87 6.06
N LYS A 58 -6.65 5.32 7.04
CA LYS A 58 -6.46 4.60 8.32
C LYS A 58 -7.77 4.45 9.09
N LYS A 59 -8.60 5.51 9.17
CA LYS A 59 -9.93 5.45 9.79
C LYS A 59 -10.85 4.44 9.10
N SER A 60 -10.84 4.39 7.77
CA SER A 60 -11.63 3.41 7.00
C SER A 60 -11.19 1.98 7.25
N ILE A 61 -9.87 1.71 7.24
CA ILE A 61 -9.32 0.37 7.52
C ILE A 61 -9.68 -0.06 8.94
N SER A 62 -9.42 0.79 9.94
CA SER A 62 -9.76 0.55 11.34
C SER A 62 -11.25 0.23 11.50
N LYS A 63 -12.15 1.04 10.91
CA LYS A 63 -13.60 0.78 10.96
C LYS A 63 -13.96 -0.58 10.37
N ILE A 64 -13.36 -0.99 9.25
CA ILE A 64 -13.63 -2.30 8.64
C ILE A 64 -13.14 -3.43 9.53
N LEU A 65 -11.94 -3.33 10.11
CA LEU A 65 -11.41 -4.34 11.02
C LEU A 65 -12.32 -4.49 12.26
N THR A 66 -12.79 -3.39 12.85
CA THR A 66 -13.79 -3.43 13.93
C THR A 66 -15.08 -4.12 13.48
N LEU A 67 -15.55 -3.83 12.25
CA LEU A 67 -16.69 -4.51 11.64
C LEU A 67 -16.42 -5.98 11.29
N MET A 68 -15.19 -6.45 11.27
CA MET A 68 -14.88 -7.89 11.16
C MET A 68 -14.86 -8.57 12.54
N GLY A 69 -15.01 -7.79 13.62
CA GLY A 69 -14.95 -8.27 14.99
C GLY A 69 -13.57 -8.12 15.61
N HIS A 70 -12.62 -7.52 14.89
CA HIS A 70 -11.25 -7.35 15.36
C HIS A 70 -11.04 -5.91 15.82
N SER A 71 -10.86 -5.68 17.11
CA SER A 71 -10.49 -4.35 17.59
C SER A 71 -9.02 -4.10 17.28
N PRO A 72 -8.65 -3.10 16.46
CA PRO A 72 -7.26 -2.66 16.42
C PRO A 72 -6.89 -2.24 17.85
N ALA A 73 -5.77 -2.74 18.38
CA ALA A 73 -5.16 -2.10 19.54
C ALA A 73 -5.04 -0.59 19.24
N GLU A 74 -5.49 0.25 20.18
CA GLU A 74 -5.62 1.68 19.97
C GLU A 74 -4.29 2.30 19.56
N HIS A 75 -4.11 2.62 18.27
CA HIS A 75 -3.21 3.68 17.86
C HIS A 75 -4.01 4.97 17.77
N SER A 76 -4.33 5.52 18.94
CA SER A 76 -4.79 6.91 19.05
C SER A 76 -3.65 7.81 18.57
N PRO A 77 -3.89 8.74 17.61
CA PRO A 77 -2.92 9.78 17.31
C PRO A 77 -2.75 10.59 18.60
N ALA A 78 -1.53 10.70 19.11
CA ALA A 78 -1.24 11.59 20.21
C ALA A 78 -1.74 13.00 19.84
N GLU A 79 -2.72 13.51 20.58
CA GLU A 79 -3.15 14.89 20.47
C GLU A 79 -2.02 15.78 21.00
N HIS A 80 -1.21 16.33 20.10
CA HIS A 80 -0.28 17.39 20.46
C HIS A 80 -1.08 18.67 20.74
N SER A 81 -1.33 18.94 22.01
CA SER A 81 -1.61 20.30 22.48
C SER A 81 -0.29 21.09 22.60
N PRO A 82 -0.25 22.39 22.26
CA PRO A 82 0.95 23.20 22.41
C PRO A 82 1.25 23.42 23.89
N ALA A 83 2.50 23.18 24.30
CA ALA A 83 2.99 23.47 25.63
C ALA A 83 2.98 24.99 25.89
N GLU A 84 2.32 25.40 26.98
CA GLU A 84 2.56 26.71 27.60
C GLU A 84 3.74 26.60 28.55
N HIS A 85 4.69 27.53 28.40
CA HIS A 85 5.87 27.69 29.24
C HIS A 85 5.52 28.29 30.61
N SER A 86 6.15 27.78 31.66
CA SER A 86 6.75 28.61 32.74
C SER A 86 7.78 27.82 33.56
N PRO A 87 8.83 28.47 34.12
CA PRO A 87 9.97 27.80 34.75
C PRO A 87 9.98 27.90 36.29
N ALA A 88 10.48 26.85 36.97
CA ALA A 88 11.14 26.84 38.29
C ALA A 88 11.40 25.35 38.66
N GLU A 89 12.61 24.81 38.87
CA GLU A 89 13.65 24.93 39.93
C GLU A 89 13.83 23.57 40.64
N HIS A 90 15.09 23.08 40.71
CA HIS A 90 15.76 22.11 41.64
C HIS A 90 15.06 20.76 41.99
N SER A 91 15.71 19.58 42.16
CA SER A 91 17.08 19.05 42.29
C SER A 91 17.02 17.50 42.15
N PRO A 92 18.14 16.74 42.15
CA PRO A 92 18.20 15.38 41.58
C PRO A 92 17.87 14.27 42.59
N ALA A 93 17.16 13.22 42.14
CA ALA A 93 17.08 11.94 42.84
C ALA A 93 17.20 10.78 41.85
N GLU A 94 18.12 9.88 42.17
CA GLU A 94 18.45 8.65 41.46
C GLU A 94 17.29 7.65 41.53
N HIS A 95 16.94 7.00 40.42
CA HIS A 95 16.31 5.67 40.43
C HIS A 95 16.63 4.90 39.14
N SER A 96 17.04 3.65 39.33
CA SER A 96 17.39 2.64 38.31
C SER A 96 16.27 2.35 37.31
N PRO A 97 16.59 1.95 36.06
CA PRO A 97 15.57 1.64 35.06
C PRO A 97 14.95 0.27 35.35
N ALA A 98 13.66 0.26 35.71
CA ALA A 98 12.84 -0.93 35.65
C ALA A 98 12.52 -1.23 34.18
N GLU A 99 12.87 -2.45 33.74
CA GLU A 99 12.52 -3.00 32.44
C GLU A 99 10.98 -3.11 32.34
N HIS A 100 10.37 -2.20 31.60
CA HIS A 100 8.99 -2.35 31.16
C HIS A 100 8.97 -3.07 29.82
N SER A 101 8.71 -4.38 29.85
CA SER A 101 8.21 -5.10 28.67
C SER A 101 6.82 -4.56 28.31
N PRO A 102 6.57 -4.13 27.05
CA PRO A 102 5.22 -3.74 26.65
C PRO A 102 4.34 -4.99 26.59
N ALA A 103 3.21 -4.96 27.28
CA ALA A 103 2.20 -6.02 27.23
C ALA A 103 1.66 -6.17 25.79
N GLU A 104 1.74 -7.38 25.22
CA GLU A 104 1.10 -7.74 23.96
C GLU A 104 -0.43 -7.68 24.12
N HIS A 105 -1.05 -6.56 23.76
CA HIS A 105 -2.51 -6.48 23.63
C HIS A 105 -2.97 -7.26 22.39
N SER A 106 -3.26 -8.55 22.57
CA SER A 106 -3.91 -9.38 21.56
C SER A 106 -5.34 -8.88 21.32
N PRO A 107 -5.74 -8.64 20.06
CA PRO A 107 -7.10 -8.19 19.74
C PRO A 107 -8.17 -9.18 20.21
N VAL A 108 -9.26 -8.67 20.79
CA VAL A 108 -10.40 -9.48 21.23
C VAL A 108 -11.40 -9.63 20.08
N GLY A 109 -11.44 -10.82 19.46
CA GLY A 109 -12.42 -11.21 18.44
C GLY A 109 -11.82 -12.09 17.33
N PRO A 110 -12.63 -12.56 16.35
CA PRO A 110 -12.14 -13.46 15.31
C PRO A 110 -11.02 -12.80 14.51
N SER A 111 -10.08 -13.61 14.04
CA SER A 111 -9.05 -13.13 13.11
C SER A 111 -9.69 -12.69 11.78
N PRO A 112 -9.04 -11.80 11.00
CA PRO A 112 -9.54 -11.42 9.69
C PRO A 112 -9.85 -12.60 8.77
N SER A 113 -8.99 -13.62 8.76
CA SER A 113 -9.18 -14.84 7.98
C SER A 113 -10.37 -15.66 8.47
N GLU A 114 -10.55 -15.83 9.78
CA GLU A 114 -11.75 -16.49 10.33
C GLU A 114 -13.03 -15.78 9.90
N PHE A 115 -13.07 -14.45 10.02
CA PHE A 115 -14.23 -13.67 9.58
C PHE A 115 -14.50 -13.85 8.08
N VAL A 116 -13.45 -13.75 7.25
CA VAL A 116 -13.58 -13.90 5.79
C VAL A 116 -14.06 -15.30 5.41
N MET A 117 -13.58 -16.35 6.07
CA MET A 117 -13.99 -17.73 5.78
C MET A 117 -15.42 -18.02 6.26
N ALA A 118 -15.84 -17.44 7.37
CA ALA A 118 -17.22 -17.56 7.88
C ALA A 118 -18.23 -16.62 7.20
N LEU A 119 -17.75 -15.70 6.34
CA LEU A 119 -18.54 -14.63 5.77
C LEU A 119 -19.76 -15.13 4.99
N ASP A 120 -20.97 -14.75 5.43
CA ASP A 120 -22.20 -14.84 4.65
C ASP A 120 -22.59 -13.43 4.15
N PRO A 121 -22.42 -13.14 2.86
CA PRO A 121 -22.67 -11.80 2.32
C PRO A 121 -24.10 -11.29 2.51
N LYS A 122 -25.09 -12.17 2.71
CA LYS A 122 -26.49 -11.75 2.93
C LYS A 122 -26.73 -11.35 4.38
N LYS A 123 -26.09 -12.03 5.33
CA LYS A 123 -26.23 -11.76 6.77
C LYS A 123 -25.46 -10.51 7.19
N GLU A 124 -24.28 -10.29 6.62
CA GLU A 124 -23.40 -9.19 7.02
C GLU A 124 -23.77 -7.82 6.40
N LYS A 125 -24.76 -7.75 5.48
CA LYS A 125 -25.14 -6.49 4.81
C LYS A 125 -25.45 -5.36 5.79
N LYS A 126 -26.19 -5.68 6.87
CA LYS A 126 -26.57 -4.70 7.90
C LYS A 126 -25.35 -4.17 8.65
N ARG A 127 -24.39 -5.04 8.96
CA ARG A 127 -23.16 -4.70 9.69
C ARG A 127 -22.32 -3.68 8.93
N PHE A 128 -22.31 -3.74 7.60
CA PHE A 128 -21.54 -2.84 6.75
C PHE A 128 -22.35 -1.66 6.18
N ALA A 129 -23.65 -1.54 6.47
CA ALA A 129 -24.55 -0.60 5.79
C ALA A 129 -24.08 0.87 5.83
N ASP A 130 -23.56 1.31 6.98
CA ASP A 130 -23.12 2.69 7.22
C ASP A 130 -21.63 2.92 6.89
N PHE A 131 -20.98 1.97 6.23
CA PHE A 131 -19.62 2.15 5.76
C PHE A 131 -19.59 2.94 4.45
N LYS A 132 -18.78 3.99 4.41
CA LYS A 132 -18.46 4.78 3.21
C LYS A 132 -16.99 5.18 3.24
N HIS A 133 -16.32 5.01 2.10
CA HIS A 133 -15.00 5.56 1.85
C HIS A 133 -14.98 6.14 0.44
N ARG A 134 -15.03 7.48 0.35
CA ARG A 134 -15.15 8.20 -0.93
C ARG A 134 -16.40 7.72 -1.70
N PHE A 135 -16.21 7.04 -2.83
CA PHE A 135 -17.29 6.51 -3.65
C PHE A 135 -17.55 5.02 -3.40
N ASN A 136 -16.68 4.32 -2.66
CA ASN A 136 -16.93 2.96 -2.25
C ASN A 136 -17.78 2.91 -0.97
N ASP A 137 -18.63 1.90 -0.90
CA ASP A 137 -19.51 1.68 0.26
C ASP A 137 -19.37 0.30 0.87
N GLY A 138 -20.14 0.05 1.93
CA GLY A 138 -20.10 -1.21 2.65
C GLY A 138 -20.42 -2.43 1.80
N ARG A 139 -21.25 -2.29 0.76
CA ARG A 139 -21.53 -3.40 -0.17
C ARG A 139 -20.29 -3.70 -1.01
N ASP A 140 -19.58 -2.69 -1.50
CA ASP A 140 -18.34 -2.90 -2.25
C ASP A 140 -17.27 -3.58 -1.37
N VAL A 141 -17.08 -3.12 -0.12
CA VAL A 141 -16.11 -3.74 0.80
C VAL A 141 -16.50 -5.16 1.16
N LEU A 142 -17.78 -5.40 1.47
CA LEU A 142 -18.27 -6.75 1.77
C LEU A 142 -18.08 -7.70 0.58
N CYS A 143 -18.23 -7.20 -0.65
CA CYS A 143 -17.97 -7.99 -1.85
C CYS A 143 -16.48 -8.25 -2.07
N LEU A 144 -15.61 -7.30 -1.75
CA LEU A 144 -14.17 -7.51 -1.75
C LEU A 144 -13.78 -8.66 -0.80
N LEU A 145 -14.30 -8.66 0.43
CA LEU A 145 -14.04 -9.74 1.40
C LEU A 145 -14.59 -11.09 0.91
N TYR A 146 -15.77 -11.10 0.29
CA TYR A 146 -16.34 -12.32 -0.30
C TYR A 146 -15.54 -12.85 -1.50
N ILE A 147 -14.93 -11.94 -2.27
CA ILE A 147 -13.99 -12.31 -3.34
C ILE A 147 -12.72 -12.92 -2.74
N MET A 148 -12.16 -12.34 -1.67
CA MET A 148 -11.00 -12.90 -0.97
C MET A 148 -11.27 -14.30 -0.43
N ARG A 149 -12.44 -14.54 0.17
CA ARG A 149 -12.88 -15.87 0.59
C ARG A 149 -12.81 -16.86 -0.58
N GLN A 150 -13.42 -16.53 -1.71
CA GLN A 150 -13.43 -17.41 -2.88
C GLN A 150 -12.02 -17.64 -3.45
N MET A 151 -11.13 -16.64 -3.43
CA MET A 151 -9.72 -16.82 -3.81
C MET A 151 -9.03 -17.85 -2.91
N ILE A 152 -9.24 -17.75 -1.59
CA ILE A 152 -8.66 -18.67 -0.60
C ILE A 152 -9.25 -20.07 -0.75
N GLU A 153 -10.57 -20.21 -0.93
CA GLU A 153 -11.22 -21.52 -1.15
C GLU A 153 -10.74 -22.20 -2.44
N GLN A 154 -10.48 -21.44 -3.51
CA GLN A 154 -10.04 -21.99 -4.80
C GLN A 154 -8.56 -22.31 -4.87
N SER A 155 -7.71 -21.59 -4.14
CA SER A 155 -6.26 -21.65 -4.33
C SER A 155 -5.46 -21.82 -3.03
N GLY A 156 -6.10 -21.82 -1.87
CA GLY A 156 -5.47 -21.90 -0.55
C GLY A 156 -5.00 -20.56 0.01
N SER A 157 -4.69 -19.58 -0.86
CA SER A 157 -4.37 -18.21 -0.44
C SER A 157 -4.61 -17.19 -1.57
N ILE A 158 -4.60 -15.90 -1.26
CA ILE A 158 -4.67 -14.83 -2.28
C ILE A 158 -3.39 -14.84 -3.13
N GLY A 159 -2.25 -15.12 -2.51
CA GLY A 159 -0.96 -15.33 -3.18
C GLY A 159 -1.00 -16.46 -4.21
N GLU A 160 -1.48 -17.64 -3.83
CA GLU A 160 -1.62 -18.75 -4.78
C GLU A 160 -2.63 -18.44 -5.88
N PHE A 161 -3.71 -17.73 -5.54
CA PHE A 161 -4.64 -17.24 -6.55
C PHE A 161 -3.94 -16.29 -7.54
N PHE A 162 -3.02 -15.42 -7.11
CA PHE A 162 -2.20 -14.60 -8.01
C PHE A 162 -1.23 -15.45 -8.85
N MET A 163 -0.53 -16.40 -8.22
CA MET A 163 0.46 -17.26 -8.88
C MET A 163 -0.11 -18.09 -10.02
N ALA A 164 -1.40 -18.43 -10.00
CA ALA A 164 -2.07 -19.12 -11.11
C ALA A 164 -2.01 -18.37 -12.46
N GLY A 165 -1.74 -17.06 -12.47
CA GLY A 165 -1.51 -16.28 -13.69
C GLY A 165 -0.05 -15.87 -13.92
N TYR A 166 0.87 -16.26 -13.03
CA TYR A 166 2.27 -15.83 -13.07
C TYR A 166 3.13 -16.79 -13.89
N SER A 167 4.02 -16.21 -14.69
CA SER A 167 5.08 -16.93 -15.42
C SER A 167 6.41 -16.23 -15.17
N PRO A 168 7.48 -16.97 -14.79
CA PRO A 168 8.81 -16.39 -14.61
C PRO A 168 9.44 -15.91 -15.93
N GLU A 169 8.96 -16.40 -17.08
CA GLU A 169 9.38 -15.99 -18.42
C GLU A 169 8.86 -14.60 -18.80
N ASP A 170 7.75 -14.16 -18.20
CA ASP A 170 7.23 -12.81 -18.44
C ASP A 170 8.22 -11.73 -17.98
N ALA A 171 8.32 -10.64 -18.74
CA ALA A 171 9.23 -9.54 -18.42
C ALA A 171 8.99 -8.93 -17.03
N ASN A 172 7.73 -8.88 -16.60
CA ASN A 172 7.27 -8.36 -15.31
C ASN A 172 5.88 -8.95 -14.97
N ILE A 173 5.28 -8.52 -13.87
CA ILE A 173 3.97 -8.99 -13.38
C ILE A 173 2.73 -8.60 -14.23
N LYS A 174 2.86 -7.93 -15.39
CA LYS A 174 1.73 -7.39 -16.18
C LYS A 174 0.67 -8.43 -16.49
N ASN A 175 1.08 -9.58 -17.03
CA ASN A 175 0.17 -10.64 -17.46
C ASN A 175 -0.49 -11.30 -16.25
N ALA A 176 0.29 -11.58 -15.20
CA ALA A 176 -0.19 -12.10 -13.93
C ALA A 176 -1.24 -11.20 -13.29
N LEU A 177 -0.97 -9.89 -13.22
CA LEU A 177 -1.89 -8.90 -12.65
C LEU A 177 -3.15 -8.74 -13.50
N THR A 178 -3.03 -8.77 -14.83
CA THR A 178 -4.19 -8.78 -15.74
C THR A 178 -5.06 -10.01 -15.47
N SER A 179 -4.47 -11.21 -15.45
CA SER A 179 -5.17 -12.47 -15.14
C SER A 179 -5.82 -12.45 -13.75
N PHE A 180 -5.11 -11.96 -12.73
CA PHE A 180 -5.62 -11.82 -11.36
C PHE A 180 -6.90 -10.98 -11.33
N THR A 181 -6.88 -9.80 -11.96
CA THR A 181 -8.03 -8.90 -11.97
C THR A 181 -9.22 -9.49 -12.72
N GLU A 182 -8.98 -10.12 -13.88
CA GLU A 182 -10.05 -10.74 -14.67
C GLU A 182 -10.69 -11.92 -13.95
N ARG A 183 -9.89 -12.80 -13.34
CA ARG A 183 -10.41 -13.94 -12.57
C ARG A 183 -11.16 -13.46 -11.32
N ALA A 184 -10.61 -12.48 -10.59
CA ALA A 184 -11.28 -11.88 -9.44
C ALA A 184 -12.66 -11.33 -9.80
N LEU A 185 -12.77 -10.62 -10.93
CA LEU A 185 -14.04 -10.02 -11.37
C LEU A 185 -15.06 -11.03 -11.91
N ARG A 186 -14.65 -12.27 -12.18
CA ARG A 186 -15.53 -13.39 -12.58
C ARG A 186 -16.07 -14.19 -11.40
N LEU A 187 -15.56 -13.97 -10.19
CA LEU A 187 -16.03 -14.63 -8.97
C LEU A 187 -17.46 -14.21 -8.62
N ASP A 188 -18.13 -15.05 -7.83
CA ASP A 188 -19.53 -14.85 -7.50
C ASP A 188 -19.75 -13.56 -6.70
N SER A 189 -20.79 -12.84 -7.09
CA SER A 189 -21.23 -11.59 -6.44
C SER A 189 -22.76 -11.57 -6.20
N ALA A 190 -23.45 -12.69 -6.44
CA ALA A 190 -24.91 -12.75 -6.42
C ALA A 190 -25.50 -12.43 -5.04
N GLY A 191 -24.79 -12.79 -3.96
CA GLY A 191 -25.19 -12.46 -2.59
C GLY A 191 -25.33 -10.94 -2.33
N LEU A 192 -24.63 -10.09 -3.09
CA LEU A 192 -24.52 -8.65 -2.85
C LEU A 192 -25.09 -7.78 -3.97
N TYR A 193 -24.83 -8.13 -5.23
CA TYR A 193 -25.32 -7.39 -6.40
C TYR A 193 -26.52 -8.05 -7.09
N GLY A 194 -26.95 -9.23 -6.64
CA GLY A 194 -28.07 -9.97 -7.24
C GLY A 194 -27.73 -10.66 -8.57
N THR A 195 -26.50 -10.50 -9.07
CA THR A 195 -25.99 -11.12 -10.29
C THR A 195 -24.71 -11.89 -9.99
N LYS A 196 -24.46 -13.00 -10.69
CA LYS A 196 -23.19 -13.74 -10.52
C LYS A 196 -21.97 -12.90 -10.89
N LYS A 197 -22.09 -12.12 -11.98
CA LYS A 197 -21.03 -11.20 -12.44
C LYS A 197 -21.17 -9.83 -11.79
N ILE A 198 -20.03 -9.22 -11.50
CA ILE A 198 -19.97 -7.85 -10.95
C ILE A 198 -20.45 -6.85 -12.03
N PRO A 199 -21.45 -6.01 -11.74
CA PRO A 199 -21.95 -5.02 -12.70
C PRO A 199 -20.84 -4.08 -13.20
N GLU A 200 -20.90 -3.67 -14.47
CA GLU A 200 -19.90 -2.78 -15.08
C GLU A 200 -19.77 -1.42 -14.36
N LYS A 201 -20.89 -0.92 -13.81
CA LYS A 201 -20.93 0.36 -13.08
C LYS A 201 -20.64 0.22 -11.57
N ALA A 202 -20.33 -0.99 -11.08
CA ALA A 202 -20.07 -1.19 -9.66
C ALA A 202 -18.72 -0.57 -9.26
N TYR A 203 -18.72 0.26 -8.22
CA TYR A 203 -17.50 0.88 -7.69
C TYR A 203 -16.50 -0.15 -7.12
N LEU A 204 -16.95 -1.37 -6.79
CA LEU A 204 -16.07 -2.52 -6.49
C LEU A 204 -14.97 -2.74 -7.54
N ARG A 205 -15.24 -2.50 -8.83
CA ARG A 205 -14.26 -2.65 -9.91
C ARG A 205 -13.05 -1.73 -9.74
N PHE A 206 -13.19 -0.66 -8.96
CA PHE A 206 -12.08 0.21 -8.61
C PHE A 206 -11.00 -0.49 -7.76
N PHE A 207 -11.34 -1.55 -7.02
CA PHE A 207 -10.35 -2.36 -6.30
C PHE A 207 -9.54 -3.29 -7.21
N PHE A 208 -10.03 -3.56 -8.42
CA PHE A 208 -9.39 -4.45 -9.40
C PHE A 208 -9.05 -3.73 -10.72
N PRO A 209 -8.22 -2.66 -10.69
CA PRO A 209 -7.75 -2.03 -11.93
C PRO A 209 -6.86 -2.99 -12.72
N SER A 210 -6.93 -2.93 -14.06
CA SER A 210 -6.18 -3.83 -14.94
C SER A 210 -5.11 -3.09 -15.77
N PRO A 211 -3.91 -3.68 -15.94
CA PRO A 211 -2.91 -3.19 -16.90
C PRO A 211 -3.45 -3.13 -18.34
N ALA A 212 -4.31 -4.08 -18.72
CA ALA A 212 -4.91 -4.17 -20.05
C ALA A 212 -5.80 -2.96 -20.38
N SER A 213 -6.37 -2.30 -19.36
CA SER A 213 -7.14 -1.06 -19.53
C SER A 213 -6.27 0.21 -19.47
N GLY A 214 -4.94 0.07 -19.47
CA GLY A 214 -3.98 1.18 -19.37
C GLY A 214 -3.80 1.75 -17.96
N SER A 215 -4.48 1.20 -16.95
CA SER A 215 -4.36 1.68 -15.57
C SER A 215 -2.96 1.45 -15.02
N ALA A 216 -2.42 2.42 -14.29
CA ALA A 216 -1.16 2.26 -13.56
C ALA A 216 -1.23 1.20 -12.45
N CYS A 217 -2.44 0.75 -12.08
CA CYS A 217 -2.67 -0.28 -11.07
C CYS A 217 -1.98 -0.02 -9.72
N LYS A 218 -1.73 1.25 -9.38
CA LYS A 218 -0.98 1.69 -8.19
C LYS A 218 -1.31 0.91 -6.92
N ARG A 219 -2.60 0.67 -6.64
CA ARG A 219 -3.04 -0.05 -5.43
C ARG A 219 -2.63 -1.51 -5.44
N LEU A 220 -2.83 -2.21 -6.55
CA LEU A 220 -2.42 -3.61 -6.65
C LEU A 220 -0.89 -3.74 -6.74
N ASN A 221 -0.20 -2.83 -7.42
CA ASN A 221 1.26 -2.78 -7.38
C ASN A 221 1.78 -2.53 -5.95
N LEU A 222 1.13 -1.67 -5.16
CA LEU A 222 1.46 -1.45 -3.75
C LEU A 222 1.27 -2.73 -2.92
N TYR A 223 0.15 -3.43 -3.11
CA TYR A 223 -0.09 -4.72 -2.47
C TYR A 223 0.99 -5.75 -2.82
N LEU A 224 1.28 -5.92 -4.12
CA LEU A 224 2.29 -6.86 -4.59
C LEU A 224 3.68 -6.51 -4.06
N ARG A 225 4.01 -5.22 -3.97
CA ARG A 225 5.24 -4.74 -3.35
C ARG A 225 5.36 -5.24 -1.91
N TRP A 226 4.32 -5.00 -1.09
CA TRP A 226 4.27 -5.46 0.31
C TRP A 226 4.41 -6.98 0.45
N MET A 227 3.79 -7.75 -0.44
CA MET A 227 3.80 -9.21 -0.35
C MET A 227 5.10 -9.84 -0.88
N VAL A 228 5.78 -9.22 -1.86
CA VAL A 228 6.92 -9.83 -2.56
C VAL A 228 8.27 -9.32 -2.07
N ARG A 229 8.42 -7.99 -1.86
CA ARG A 229 9.70 -7.41 -1.43
C ARG A 229 10.06 -7.86 -0.03
N HIS A 230 11.35 -7.97 0.23
CA HIS A 230 11.92 -8.40 1.50
C HIS A 230 13.29 -7.74 1.71
N GLY A 231 13.77 -7.73 2.95
CA GLY A 231 15.13 -7.30 3.30
C GLY A 231 15.25 -5.87 3.86
N ASP A 232 14.14 -5.13 3.97
CA ASP A 232 14.11 -3.77 4.53
C ASP A 232 13.29 -3.63 5.83
N ASN A 233 12.80 -4.75 6.38
CA ASN A 233 11.88 -4.86 7.52
C ASN A 233 10.53 -4.12 7.37
N LEU A 234 10.32 -3.37 6.27
CA LEU A 234 9.09 -2.65 6.00
C LEU A 234 8.10 -3.53 5.26
N ASP A 235 8.50 -4.07 4.10
CA ASP A 235 7.66 -4.97 3.32
C ASP A 235 7.73 -6.41 3.91
N LEU A 236 6.65 -7.17 3.75
CA LEU A 236 6.43 -8.42 4.48
C LEU A 236 7.14 -9.62 3.83
N GLY A 237 7.28 -9.60 2.50
CA GLY A 237 7.98 -10.64 1.76
C GLY A 237 7.39 -12.04 1.90
N LEU A 238 6.07 -12.16 2.04
CA LEU A 238 5.35 -13.42 2.18
C LEU A 238 5.41 -14.30 0.92
N TRP A 239 5.49 -13.69 -0.26
CA TRP A 239 5.38 -14.37 -1.55
C TRP A 239 6.75 -14.56 -2.17
N LYS A 240 7.40 -15.69 -1.86
CA LYS A 240 8.76 -16.03 -2.32
C LYS A 240 8.83 -16.52 -3.77
N GLY A 241 7.69 -16.82 -4.40
CA GLY A 241 7.61 -17.31 -5.78
C GLY A 241 7.79 -16.23 -6.86
N VAL A 242 7.84 -14.96 -6.47
CA VAL A 242 8.05 -13.82 -7.39
C VAL A 242 9.29 -13.06 -6.95
N ALA A 243 10.19 -12.75 -7.88
CA ALA A 243 11.35 -11.91 -7.58
C ALA A 243 10.97 -10.42 -7.51
N PRO A 244 11.54 -9.62 -6.58
CA PRO A 244 11.32 -8.18 -6.54
C PRO A 244 11.59 -7.45 -7.86
N SER A 245 12.56 -7.94 -8.65
CA SER A 245 12.90 -7.45 -10.00
C SER A 245 11.77 -7.55 -11.03
N LYS A 246 10.75 -8.37 -10.77
CA LYS A 246 9.55 -8.52 -11.63
C LYS A 246 8.44 -7.52 -11.30
N LEU A 247 8.51 -6.84 -10.16
CA LEU A 247 7.50 -5.88 -9.72
C LEU A 247 7.49 -4.62 -10.60
N VAL A 248 6.36 -3.93 -10.60
CA VAL A 248 6.18 -2.63 -11.26
C VAL A 248 5.86 -1.58 -10.20
N ILE A 249 6.46 -0.40 -10.33
CA ILE A 249 6.33 0.66 -9.33
C ILE A 249 4.85 1.04 -9.06
N PRO A 250 4.45 1.23 -7.79
CA PRO A 250 3.13 1.78 -7.43
C PRO A 250 2.97 3.25 -7.87
N LEU A 251 2.78 3.50 -9.16
CA LEU A 251 2.78 4.84 -9.74
C LEU A 251 1.60 5.70 -9.25
N ASP A 252 1.87 6.61 -8.32
CA ASP A 252 0.96 7.69 -7.94
C ASP A 252 1.31 9.03 -8.61
N THR A 253 0.57 10.08 -8.26
CA THR A 253 0.76 11.43 -8.81
C THR A 253 2.11 12.06 -8.42
N HIS A 254 2.62 11.76 -7.22
CA HIS A 254 3.91 12.26 -6.75
C HIS A 254 5.04 11.54 -7.49
N ILE A 255 5.01 10.22 -7.56
CA ILE A 255 5.97 9.41 -8.31
C ILE A 255 5.95 9.82 -9.78
N ALA A 256 4.78 9.96 -10.42
CA ALA A 256 4.70 10.41 -11.81
C ALA A 256 5.34 11.79 -12.01
N ARG A 257 5.11 12.73 -11.08
CA ARG A 257 5.68 14.09 -11.15
C ARG A 257 7.19 14.08 -10.95
N ILE A 258 7.67 13.51 -9.85
CA ILE A 258 9.09 13.50 -9.48
C ILE A 258 9.89 12.69 -10.51
N SER A 259 9.39 11.55 -10.97
CA SER A 259 10.05 10.73 -11.99
C SER A 259 10.26 11.49 -13.31
N ARG A 260 9.34 12.37 -13.72
CA ARG A 260 9.59 13.27 -14.86
C ARG A 260 10.69 14.28 -14.55
N PHE A 261 10.68 14.84 -13.33
CA PHE A 261 11.64 15.87 -12.93
C PHE A 261 13.07 15.37 -12.80
N ILE A 262 13.26 14.08 -12.50
CA ILE A 262 14.60 13.45 -12.41
C ILE A 262 14.94 12.59 -13.63
N GLY A 263 14.10 12.59 -14.68
CA GLY A 263 14.40 11.94 -15.96
C GLY A 263 14.17 10.42 -16.02
N LEU A 264 13.39 9.84 -15.11
CA LEU A 264 13.01 8.42 -15.13
C LEU A 264 11.91 8.08 -16.16
N THR A 265 11.19 9.08 -16.67
CA THR A 265 10.13 8.87 -17.68
C THR A 265 10.01 10.06 -18.62
N SER A 266 9.74 9.75 -19.88
CA SER A 266 9.36 10.70 -20.93
C SER A 266 7.84 10.80 -21.11
N LYS A 267 7.07 9.83 -20.58
CA LYS A 267 5.61 9.83 -20.69
C LYS A 267 4.99 11.09 -20.07
N LYS A 268 3.95 11.60 -20.72
CA LYS A 268 3.19 12.77 -20.25
C LYS A 268 2.04 12.37 -19.32
N SER A 269 1.33 11.30 -19.65
CA SER A 269 0.14 10.84 -18.95
C SER A 269 0.45 9.64 -18.05
N PRO A 270 0.00 9.63 -16.79
CA PRO A 270 0.16 8.49 -15.90
C PRO A 270 -0.68 7.30 -16.41
N GLY A 271 -0.13 6.10 -16.27
CA GLY A 271 -0.74 4.85 -16.72
C GLY A 271 0.27 3.71 -16.63
N TRP A 272 -0.14 2.50 -17.06
CA TRP A 272 0.70 1.32 -16.99
C TRP A 272 2.05 1.51 -17.70
N THR A 273 2.04 2.10 -18.90
CA THR A 273 3.24 2.31 -19.71
C THR A 273 4.23 3.29 -19.07
N MET A 274 3.74 4.28 -18.30
CA MET A 274 4.61 5.15 -17.51
C MET A 274 5.21 4.39 -16.32
N ALA A 275 4.42 3.56 -15.64
CA ALA A 275 4.90 2.77 -14.51
C ALA A 275 5.98 1.77 -14.96
N GLU A 276 5.79 1.12 -16.10
CA GLU A 276 6.80 0.26 -16.74
C GLU A 276 8.07 1.05 -17.10
N GLU A 277 7.96 2.20 -17.79
CA GLU A 277 9.14 2.99 -18.21
C GLU A 277 9.96 3.49 -16.99
N ILE A 278 9.29 3.90 -15.92
CA ILE A 278 9.96 4.28 -14.67
C ILE A 278 10.67 3.07 -14.06
N THR A 279 9.99 1.92 -13.99
CA THR A 279 10.55 0.68 -13.41
C THR A 279 11.80 0.24 -14.19
N GLU A 280 11.76 0.25 -15.53
CA GLU A 280 12.91 -0.09 -16.37
C GLU A 280 14.08 0.90 -16.21
N SER A 281 13.78 2.17 -15.94
CA SER A 281 14.82 3.15 -15.60
C SER A 281 15.43 2.90 -14.21
N LEU A 282 14.62 2.47 -13.24
CA LEU A 282 15.08 2.10 -11.90
C LEU A 282 15.88 0.79 -11.88
N LYS A 283 15.58 -0.17 -12.78
CA LYS A 283 16.38 -1.40 -12.96
C LYS A 283 17.84 -1.11 -13.33
N LYS A 284 18.11 0.02 -13.98
CA LYS A 284 19.49 0.48 -14.28
C LYS A 284 20.23 0.95 -13.02
N LEU A 285 19.49 1.28 -11.95
CA LEU A 285 20.04 1.66 -10.65
C LEU A 285 20.18 0.43 -9.76
N ASP A 286 19.13 -0.39 -9.68
CA ASP A 286 19.11 -1.64 -8.94
C ASP A 286 18.32 -2.71 -9.73
N PRO A 287 18.99 -3.68 -10.36
CA PRO A 287 18.33 -4.70 -11.15
C PRO A 287 17.57 -5.74 -10.31
N GLU A 288 17.98 -5.93 -9.05
CA GLU A 288 17.39 -6.94 -8.16
C GLU A 288 16.14 -6.42 -7.45
N ASP A 289 16.14 -5.16 -7.04
CA ASP A 289 15.01 -4.51 -6.38
C ASP A 289 14.80 -3.07 -6.90
N PRO A 290 14.28 -2.90 -8.13
CA PRO A 290 14.07 -1.59 -8.72
C PRO A 290 12.99 -0.77 -8.02
N VAL A 291 12.03 -1.45 -7.38
CA VAL A 291 10.85 -0.80 -6.77
C VAL A 291 11.11 -0.26 -5.37
N LYS A 292 12.24 -0.60 -4.72
CA LYS A 292 12.63 -0.03 -3.40
C LYS A 292 12.66 1.50 -3.35
N TYR A 293 12.92 2.14 -4.49
CA TYR A 293 13.03 3.59 -4.56
C TYR A 293 11.68 4.31 -4.56
N ASP A 294 10.55 3.59 -4.58
CA ASP A 294 9.24 4.19 -4.70
C ASP A 294 8.88 5.09 -3.52
N PHE A 295 9.19 4.67 -2.29
CA PHE A 295 9.03 5.47 -1.08
C PHE A 295 9.91 6.73 -1.11
N ALA A 296 11.18 6.58 -1.49
CA ALA A 296 12.11 7.70 -1.61
C ALA A 296 11.59 8.76 -2.59
N ILE A 297 11.07 8.33 -3.74
CA ILE A 297 10.53 9.21 -4.77
C ILE A 297 9.19 9.84 -4.31
N CYS A 298 8.29 9.04 -3.73
CA CYS A 298 6.98 9.50 -3.26
C CYS A 298 7.11 10.55 -2.16
N ARG A 299 7.98 10.32 -1.16
CA ARG A 299 8.15 11.21 0.00
C ARG A 299 8.66 12.60 -0.40
N LEU A 300 9.57 12.70 -1.37
CA LEU A 300 9.99 14.00 -1.94
C LEU A 300 8.81 14.82 -2.47
N GLY A 301 7.79 14.13 -3.00
CA GLY A 301 6.57 14.77 -3.48
C GLY A 301 5.58 15.13 -2.37
N ILE A 302 5.54 14.36 -1.28
CA ILE A 302 4.62 14.53 -0.14
C ILE A 302 5.08 15.63 0.80
N LEU A 303 6.39 15.75 1.08
CA LEU A 303 6.93 16.79 1.97
C LEU A 303 6.80 18.22 1.42
N GLU A 304 6.11 18.40 0.28
CA GLU A 304 5.96 19.65 -0.47
C GLU A 304 7.27 20.39 -0.78
N GLU A 305 8.41 19.71 -0.60
CA GLU A 305 9.74 20.16 -0.98
C GLU A 305 9.82 20.41 -2.49
N CYS A 306 9.05 19.65 -3.26
CA CYS A 306 8.98 19.75 -4.71
C CYS A 306 7.59 20.20 -5.19
N THR A 307 7.50 21.46 -5.61
CA THR A 307 6.31 22.08 -6.19
C THR A 307 6.09 21.69 -7.66
N THR A 308 4.87 21.86 -8.18
CA THR A 308 4.54 21.56 -9.59
C THR A 308 5.26 22.45 -10.60
N ARG A 309 5.65 23.66 -10.19
CA ARG A 309 6.50 24.59 -10.94
C ARG A 309 7.79 24.82 -10.17
N ARG A 310 8.85 25.18 -10.88
CA ARG A 310 10.14 25.53 -10.27
C ARG A 310 9.96 26.72 -9.32
N ASP A 311 10.42 26.55 -8.10
CA ASP A 311 10.46 27.59 -7.08
C ASP A 311 11.93 27.74 -6.65
N PRO A 312 12.61 28.86 -6.98
CA PRO A 312 14.03 29.03 -6.69
C PRO A 312 14.39 28.90 -5.20
N VAL A 313 13.48 29.23 -4.28
CA VAL A 313 13.73 29.17 -2.84
C VAL A 313 13.62 27.73 -2.36
N LYS A 314 12.56 27.01 -2.76
CA LYS A 314 12.39 25.60 -2.41
C LYS A 314 13.40 24.71 -3.11
N CYS A 315 13.68 24.96 -4.39
CA CYS A 315 14.62 24.17 -5.19
C CYS A 315 16.05 24.21 -4.65
N LYS A 316 16.53 25.36 -4.12
CA LYS A 316 17.85 25.46 -3.47
C LYS A 316 18.01 24.59 -2.22
N ARG A 317 16.90 24.21 -1.60
CA ARG A 317 16.87 23.33 -0.41
C ARG A 317 16.41 21.91 -0.75
N CYS A 318 16.15 21.64 -2.03
CA CYS A 318 15.58 20.38 -2.46
C CYS A 318 16.64 19.29 -2.45
N ARG A 319 16.34 18.16 -1.79
CA ARG A 319 17.27 17.02 -1.68
C ARG A 319 17.66 16.39 -3.02
N ILE A 320 16.98 16.76 -4.11
CA ILE A 320 17.24 16.27 -5.47
C ILE A 320 17.66 17.38 -6.46
N GLU A 321 17.99 18.60 -6.00
CA GLU A 321 18.39 19.70 -6.89
C GLU A 321 19.48 19.27 -7.88
N GLY A 322 20.51 18.55 -7.39
CA GLY A 322 21.64 18.10 -8.20
C GLY A 322 21.32 17.07 -9.29
N ILE A 323 20.11 16.47 -9.28
CA ILE A 323 19.66 15.48 -10.26
C ILE A 323 18.36 15.88 -10.97
N CYS A 324 17.77 17.02 -10.61
CA CYS A 324 16.57 17.55 -11.24
C CYS A 324 16.90 18.11 -12.63
N ILE A 325 16.22 17.62 -13.66
CA ILE A 325 16.38 18.03 -15.06
C ILE A 325 15.35 19.09 -15.49
N THR A 326 14.44 19.48 -14.59
CA THR A 326 13.43 20.49 -14.88
C THR A 326 14.06 21.87 -14.86
N LYS A 327 13.97 22.57 -15.98
CA LYS A 327 14.42 23.96 -16.13
C LYS A 327 13.42 24.94 -15.53
#